data_AF-A0A954E1F4-F1
#
_entry.id   AF-A0A954E1F4-F1
#
_cell.length_a   1.000
_cell.length_b   1.000
_cell.length_c   1.000
_cell.angle_alpha   90.00
_cell.angle_beta   90.00
_cell.angle_gamma   90.00
#
_symmetry.space_group_name_H-M   'P 1'
#
loop_
_entity.id
_entity.type
_entity.pdbx_description
1 polymer ?
#
loop_
_entity_poly.entity_id
_entity_poly.type
_entity_poly.pdbx_seq_one_letter_code
_entity_poly.pdbx_strand_id
1 'polypeptide(L)' 'RVHTEDSTKYSLDEIARLAEDSGTTLERTWLDGEARFSESLFRRG' A
#
# COMPACT_ATOMS: atom_id res chain seq x y z
N ARG A 1 6.65 -12.89 -28.01
CA ARG A 1 5.70 -13.03 -26.88
C ARG A 1 5.43 -11.61 -26.40
N VAL A 2 4.18 -11.14 -26.42
CA VAL A 2 3.85 -9.77 -26.01
C VAL A 2 3.42 -9.81 -24.54
N HIS A 3 4.20 -9.15 -23.68
CA HIS A 3 3.82 -8.90 -22.28
C HIS A 3 2.96 -7.63 -22.25
N THR A 4 1.86 -7.65 -21.48
CA THR A 4 0.91 -6.54 -21.42
C THR A 4 0.99 -5.79 -20.10
N GLU A 5 1.05 -6.49 -18.97
CA GLU A 5 1.10 -5.88 -17.64
C GLU A 5 1.42 -6.94 -16.57
N ASP A 6 2.03 -6.51 -15.47
CA ASP A 6 2.01 -7.18 -14.17
C ASP A 6 1.48 -6.22 -13.09
N SER A 7 0.55 -6.70 -12.26
CA SER A 7 -0.06 -5.92 -11.18
C SER A 7 0.18 -6.58 -9.83
N THR A 8 1.31 -6.23 -9.20
CA THR A 8 1.70 -6.73 -7.88
C THR A 8 0.72 -6.24 -6.80
N LYS A 9 0.31 -7.15 -5.90
CA LYS A 9 -0.52 -6.84 -4.74
C LYS A 9 0.33 -6.88 -3.48
N TYR A 10 0.12 -5.90 -2.61
CA TYR A 10 0.86 -5.77 -1.35
C TYR A 10 -0.07 -6.06 -0.18
N SER A 11 0.48 -6.73 0.83
CA SER A 11 -0.10 -6.80 2.17
C SER A 11 0.03 -5.46 2.89
N LEU A 12 -0.77 -5.27 3.94
CA LEU A 12 -0.69 -4.06 4.77
C LEU A 12 0.68 -3.91 5.46
N ASP A 13 1.30 -5.03 5.85
CA ASP A 13 2.65 -5.05 6.45
C ASP A 13 3.72 -4.60 5.45
N GLU A 14 3.61 -5.01 4.19
CA GLU A 14 4.51 -4.54 3.12
C GLU A 14 4.34 -3.05 2.87
N ILE A 15 3.09 -2.55 2.85
CA ILE A 15 2.81 -1.13 2.71
C ILE A 15 3.42 -0.33 3.87
N ALA A 16 3.32 -0.83 5.11
CA ALA A 16 3.91 -0.18 6.28
C ALA A 16 5.44 -0.09 6.20
N ARG A 17 6.11 -1.19 5.81
CA ARG A 17 7.57 -1.19 5.60
C ARG A 17 7.97 -0.21 4.50
N LEU A 18 7.24 -0.16 3.38
CA LEU A 18 7.50 0.79 2.30
C LEU A 18 7.33 2.24 2.76
N ALA A 19 6.38 2.52 3.66
CA ALA A 19 6.22 3.85 4.25
C ALA A 19 7.49 4.25 5.03
N GLU A 20 7.96 3.38 5.93
CA GLU A 20 9.17 3.59 6.72
C GLU A 20 10.40 3.81 5.83
N ASP A 21 10.62 2.92 4.85
CA ASP A 21 11.75 2.98 3.92
C ASP A 21 11.73 4.24 3.04
N SER A 22 10.53 4.77 2.76
CA SER A 22 10.36 6.01 1.99
C SER A 22 10.47 7.29 2.83
N GLY A 23 10.69 7.18 4.15
CA GLY A 23 10.73 8.34 5.05
C GLY A 23 9.36 8.98 5.30
N THR A 24 8.29 8.22 5.10
CA THR A 24 6.92 8.62 5.45
C THR A 24 6.41 7.82 6.64
N THR A 25 5.37 8.31 7.28
CA THR A 25 4.68 7.60 8.35
C THR A 25 3.28 7.24 7.87
N LEU A 26 2.91 5.96 7.98
CA LEU A 26 1.55 5.51 7.75
C LEU A 26 0.67 5.97 8.93
N GLU A 27 -0.22 6.92 8.68
CA GLU A 27 -1.09 7.50 9.72
C GLU A 27 -2.41 6.73 9.85
N ARG A 28 -2.95 6.27 8.73
CA ARG A 28 -4.25 5.58 8.70
C ARG A 28 -4.38 4.71 7.46
N THR A 29 -5.08 3.59 7.62
CA THR A 29 -5.53 2.74 6.54
C THR A 29 -7.03 2.52 6.65
N TRP A 30 -7.73 2.59 5.53
CA TRP A 30 -9.13 2.20 5.40
C TRP A 30 -9.24 0.97 4.51
N LEU A 31 -10.20 0.11 4.81
CA LEU A 31 -10.56 -1.04 4.01
C LEU A 31 -11.95 -0.82 3.43
N ASP A 32 -12.19 -1.36 2.24
CA ASP A 32 -13.55 -1.50 1.72
C ASP A 32 -14.36 -2.52 2.54
N GLY A 33 -15.67 -2.60 2.27
CA GLY A 33 -16.58 -3.44 3.06
C GLY A 33 -16.23 -4.94 3.06
N GLU A 34 -15.50 -5.40 2.04
CA GLU A 34 -15.05 -6.80 1.92
C GLU A 34 -13.56 -7.00 2.22
N ALA A 35 -12.85 -5.95 2.64
CA ALA A 35 -11.40 -5.96 2.90
C ALA A 35 -10.54 -6.47 1.73
N ARG A 36 -10.96 -6.17 0.49
CA ARG A 36 -10.25 -6.50 -0.76
C ARG A 36 -9.39 -5.36 -1.27
N PHE A 37 -9.65 -4.15 -0.81
CA PHE A 37 -8.88 -2.98 -1.19
C PHE A 37 -8.61 -2.09 0.03
N SER A 38 -7.44 -1.47 0.03
CA SER A 38 -7.04 -0.54 1.08
C SER A 38 -6.63 0.80 0.50
N GLU A 39 -7.05 1.88 1.16
CA GLU A 39 -6.48 3.21 0.96
C GLU A 39 -5.67 3.59 2.19
N SER A 40 -4.49 4.19 1.97
CA SER A 40 -3.56 4.56 3.04
C SER A 40 -3.22 6.05 2.99
N LEU A 41 -3.33 6.71 4.14
CA LEU A 41 -2.89 8.08 4.34
C LEU A 41 -1.48 8.08 4.93
N PHE A 42 -0.57 8.75 4.23
CA PHE A 42 0.81 8.92 4.66
C PHE A 42 1.08 10.38 4.99
N ARG A 43 1.83 10.61 6.08
CA ARG A 43 2.36 11.93 6.42
C ARG A 43 3.87 11.93 6.22
N ARG A 44 4.40 13.04 5.71
CA ARG A 44 5.84 13.24 5.62
C ARG A 44 6.42 13.47 7.02
N GLY A 45 7.51 12.76 7.32
CA GLY A 45 8.32 13.00 8.52
C GLY A 45 8.92 14.39 8.57
#